data_AF-A0A662RBA7-F1
#
_entry.id   AF-A0A662RBA7-F1
#
_cell.length_a   1.000
_cell.length_b   1.000
_cell.length_c   1.000
_cell.angle_alpha   90.00
_cell.angle_beta   90.00
_cell.angle_gamma   90.00
#
_symmetry.space_group_name_H-M   'P 1'
#
loop_
_entity.id
_entity.type
_entity.pdbx_description
1 polymer ?
#
loop_
_entity_poly.entity_id
_entity_poly.type
_entity_poly.pdbx_seq_one_letter_code
_entity_poly.pdbx_strand_id
1 'polypeptide(L)' 'GFSSDMVGDLTTQMVPHFFHSLITSAGINAHISASGENDHHIIEAIFKAFGIALARAATVKGSDVPSTKGVL' A
#
# COMPACT_ATOMS: atom_id res chain seq x y z
N GLY A 1 -9.74 10.99 -4.62
CA GLY A 1 -9.46 10.53 -5.99
C GLY A 1 -8.37 11.40 -6.57
N PHE A 2 -7.69 10.93 -7.62
CA PHE A 2 -6.71 11.75 -8.34
C PHE A 2 -7.42 12.77 -9.23
N SER A 3 -6.81 13.93 -9.42
CA SER A 3 -7.40 15.02 -10.22
C SER A 3 -7.15 14.85 -11.73
N SER A 4 -6.07 14.19 -12.10
CA SER A 4 -5.64 13.93 -13.48
C SER A 4 -5.86 12.47 -13.86
N ASP A 5 -6.13 12.19 -15.13
CA ASP A 5 -6.26 10.81 -15.64
C ASP A 5 -4.91 10.09 -15.77
N MET A 6 -3.83 10.85 -15.94
CA MET A 6 -2.48 10.35 -16.20
C MET A 6 -1.43 11.08 -15.34
N VAL A 7 -0.39 10.36 -14.94
CA VAL A 7 0.87 10.89 -14.40
C VAL A 7 2.02 10.25 -15.17
N GLY A 8 2.63 11.01 -16.09
CA GLY A 8 3.54 10.42 -17.09
C GLY A 8 2.78 9.41 -17.95
N ASP A 9 3.30 8.18 -18.04
CA ASP A 9 2.67 7.07 -18.76
C ASP A 9 1.73 6.21 -17.90
N LEU A 10 1.54 6.56 -16.62
CA LEU A 10 0.69 5.82 -15.69
C LEU A 10 -0.73 6.42 -15.64
N THR A 11 -1.74 5.62 -15.96
CA THR A 11 -3.14 5.97 -15.66
C THR A 11 -3.37 5.99 -14.15
N THR A 12 -3.91 7.09 -13.61
CA THR A 12 -4.06 7.25 -12.15
C THR A 12 -5.01 6.22 -11.53
N GLN A 13 -5.97 5.71 -12.32
CA GLN A 13 -6.84 4.60 -11.93
C GLN A 13 -6.09 3.29 -11.67
N MET A 14 -4.91 3.09 -12.28
CA MET A 14 -4.12 1.87 -12.05
C MET A 14 -3.47 1.83 -10.67
N VAL A 15 -3.35 2.95 -9.97
CA VAL A 15 -2.78 3.00 -8.62
C VAL A 15 -3.61 2.21 -7.61
N PRO A 16 -4.93 2.46 -7.42
CA PRO A 16 -5.75 1.63 -6.54
C PRO A 16 -5.85 0.18 -7.01
N HIS A 17 -5.91 -0.07 -8.33
CA HIS A 17 -5.91 -1.44 -8.87
C HIS A 17 -4.63 -2.21 -8.54
N PHE A 18 -3.47 -1.56 -8.64
CA PHE A 18 -2.17 -2.14 -8.27
C PHE A 18 -2.18 -2.58 -6.81
N PHE A 19 -2.57 -1.71 -5.88
CA PHE A 19 -2.61 -2.05 -4.46
C PHE A 19 -3.65 -3.12 -4.14
N HIS A 20 -4.83 -3.07 -4.75
CA HIS A 20 -5.85 -4.09 -4.57
C HIS A 20 -5.34 -5.48 -4.97
N SER A 21 -4.73 -5.60 -6.15
CA SER A 21 -4.13 -6.84 -6.63
C SER A 21 -2.99 -7.32 -5.71
N LEU A 22 -2.08 -6.41 -5.34
CA LEU A 22 -0.95 -6.72 -4.46
C LEU A 22 -1.42 -7.26 -3.10
N ILE A 23 -2.33 -6.54 -2.44
CA ILE A 23 -2.85 -6.88 -1.10
C ILE A 23 -3.53 -8.25 -1.13
N THR A 24 -4.35 -8.49 -2.15
CA THR A 24 -5.08 -9.75 -2.33
C THR A 24 -4.13 -10.92 -2.58
N SER A 25 -3.18 -10.77 -3.51
CA SER A 25 -2.22 -11.84 -3.83
C SER A 25 -1.24 -12.11 -2.68
N ALA A 26 -0.90 -11.11 -1.88
CA ALA A 26 -0.01 -11.27 -0.73
C ALA A 26 -0.73 -11.79 0.53
N GLY A 27 -2.07 -11.87 0.54
CA GLY A 27 -2.83 -12.30 1.72
C GLY A 27 -2.70 -11.35 2.90
N ILE A 28 -2.47 -10.06 2.65
CA ILE A 28 -2.33 -9.03 3.68
C ILE A 28 -3.57 -8.14 3.72
N ASN A 29 -3.69 -7.34 4.78
CA ASN A 29 -4.63 -6.23 4.83
C ASN A 29 -3.85 -4.93 4.89
N ALA A 30 -4.25 -3.95 4.07
CA ALA A 30 -3.68 -2.61 4.12
C ALA A 30 -4.77 -1.56 3.90
N HIS A 31 -4.63 -0.45 4.62
CA HIS A 31 -5.47 0.73 4.47
C HIS A 31 -4.60 1.89 3.99
N ILE A 32 -4.99 2.53 2.90
CA ILE A 32 -4.21 3.56 2.24
C ILE A 32 -5.10 4.79 2.06
N SER A 33 -4.64 5.92 2.58
CA SER A 33 -5.25 7.23 2.40
C SER A 33 -4.17 8.28 2.19
N ALA A 34 -4.43 9.22 1.31
CA ALA A 34 -3.53 10.34 1.03
C ALA A 34 -4.32 11.54 0.53
N SER A 35 -3.79 12.73 0.80
CA SER A 35 -4.32 14.01 0.35
C SER A 35 -3.18 14.90 -0.12
N GLY A 36 -3.47 15.79 -1.08
CA GLY A 36 -2.51 16.70 -1.68
C GLY A 36 -3.08 17.33 -2.94
N GLU A 37 -2.31 18.24 -3.55
CA GLU A 37 -2.72 18.96 -4.76
C GLU A 37 -2.08 18.40 -6.04
N ASN A 38 -0.94 17.72 -5.92
CA ASN A 38 -0.19 17.18 -7.05
C ASN A 38 -0.27 15.65 -7.05
N ASP A 39 -0.92 15.08 -8.07
CA ASP A 39 -1.15 13.63 -8.17
C ASP A 39 0.15 12.82 -8.17
N HIS A 40 1.22 13.32 -8.80
CA HIS A 40 2.53 12.65 -8.78
C HIS A 40 3.07 12.50 -7.35
N HIS A 41 3.04 13.59 -6.58
CA HIS A 41 3.47 13.56 -5.18
C HIS A 41 2.57 12.70 -4.30
N ILE A 42 1.25 12.71 -4.54
CA ILE A 42 0.31 11.85 -3.80
C ILE A 42 0.63 10.38 -4.05
N ILE A 43 0.80 9.99 -5.31
CA ILE A 43 1.16 8.61 -5.70
C ILE A 43 2.49 8.23 -5.05
N GLU A 44 3.53 9.05 -5.21
CA GLU A 44 4.84 8.78 -4.62
C GLU A 44 4.78 8.64 -3.09
N ALA A 45 4.00 9.49 -2.42
CA ALA A 45 3.79 9.42 -0.97
C ALA A 45 3.09 8.12 -0.55
N ILE A 46 2.08 7.67 -1.31
CA ILE A 46 1.39 6.39 -1.08
C ILE A 46 2.40 5.23 -1.15
N PHE A 47 3.22 5.15 -2.20
CA PHE A 47 4.19 4.06 -2.37
C PHE A 47 5.27 4.08 -1.28
N LYS A 48 5.80 5.25 -0.94
CA LYS A 48 6.78 5.40 0.15
C LYS A 48 6.20 5.00 1.50
N ALA A 49 5.01 5.48 1.84
CA ALA A 49 4.34 5.16 3.11
C ALA A 49 4.03 3.66 3.20
N PHE A 50 3.55 3.06 2.12
CA PHE A 50 3.31 1.61 2.05
C PHE A 50 4.60 0.81 2.25
N GLY A 51 5.69 1.17 1.56
CA GLY A 51 6.97 0.48 1.72
C GLY A 51 7.50 0.51 3.16
N ILE A 52 7.41 1.66 3.83
CA ILE A 52 7.79 1.80 5.24
C ILE A 52 6.90 0.93 6.15
N ALA A 53 5.58 0.96 5.95
CA ALA A 53 4.64 0.17 6.74
C ALA A 53 4.86 -1.34 6.54
N LEU A 54 5.06 -1.78 5.29
CA LEU A 54 5.31 -3.17 4.94
C LEU A 54 6.62 -3.67 5.54
N ALA A 55 7.72 -2.89 5.45
CA ALA A 55 8.99 -3.26 6.06
C ALA A 55 8.87 -3.44 7.58
N ARG A 56 8.11 -2.57 8.26
CA ARG A 56 7.83 -2.69 9.70
C ARG A 56 6.99 -3.92 10.03
N ALA A 57 5.98 -4.23 9.21
CA ALA A 57 5.11 -5.39 9.40
C ALA A 57 5.83 -6.72 9.13
N ALA A 58 6.74 -6.75 8.14
CA ALA A 58 7.51 -7.94 7.77
C ALA A 58 8.72 -8.20 8.70
N THR A 59 8.99 -7.31 9.65
CA THR A 59 10.08 -7.49 10.62
C THR A 59 9.75 -8.65 11.56
N VAL A 60 10.59 -9.69 11.57
CA VAL A 60 10.45 -10.83 12.48
C VAL A 60 10.69 -10.36 13.92
N LYS A 61 9.72 -10.62 14.81
CA LYS A 61 9.82 -10.31 16.24
C LYS A 61 9.59 -11.58 17.05
N GLY A 62 10.68 -12.16 17.54
CA GLY A 62 10.63 -13.44 18.26
C GLY A 62 10.31 -14.62 17.33
N SER A 63 9.93 -15.74 17.94
CA SER A 63 9.62 -17.00 17.24
C SER A 63 8.13 -17.34 17.20
N ASP A 64 7.30 -16.60 17.93
CA ASP A 64 5.89 -16.94 18.13
C ASP A 64 5.02 -16.38 16.99
N VAL A 65 3.89 -17.06 16.73
CA VAL A 65 2.87 -16.55 15.81
C VAL A 65 2.10 -15.43 16.51
N PRO A 66 2.10 -14.18 15.98
CA PRO A 66 1.46 -13.04 16.63
C PRO A 66 -0.06 -13.04 16.44
N SER A 67 -0.74 -14.07 16.94
CA SER A 67 -2.19 -14.26 16.84
C SER A 67 -2.73 -14.99 18.07
N THR A 68 -3.81 -14.47 18.67
CA THR A 68 -4.49 -15.14 19.80
C THR A 68 -5.11 -16.49 19.42
N LYS A 69 -5.31 -16.73 18.12
CA LYS A 69 -5.78 -18.01 17.58
C LYS A 69 -4.64 -18.98 17.24
N GLY A 70 -3.38 -18.55 17.38
CA GLY A 70 -2.20 -19.36 17.07
C GLY A 70 -1.92 -19.56 15.57
N VAL A 71 -2.69 -18.90 14.69
CA VAL A 71 -2.58 -18.98 13.23
C VAL A 71 -2.78 -17.60 12.59
N LEU A 72 -2.21 -17.39 11.40
CA LEU A 72 -2.36 -16.21 10.54
C LEU A 72 -2.95 -16.62 9.20
#